data_AF-Q12ZF9-F1
#
_entry.id   AF-Q12ZF9-F1
#
_cell.length_a   1.000
_cell.length_b   1.000
_cell.length_c   1.000
_cell.angle_alpha   90.00
_cell.angle_beta   90.00
_cell.angle_gamma   90.00
#
_symmetry.space_group_name_H-M   'P 1'
#
loop_
_entity.id
_entity.type
_entity.pdbx_description
1 polymer ?
#
loop_
_entity_poly.entity_id
_entity_poly.type
_entity_poly.pdbx_seq_one_letter_code
_entity_poly.pdbx_strand_id
1 'polypeptide(L)'
;MEGNERIENLMKIAEEVSNVKNIQNEMKKSTIKLLELDEKYESAKKDLSDYNLKLVELDNSRELEMTKDLENKIRDLDTKIADIRLEARRLFTPLSKAISRMEKQDKNEIYVLSLENREILKAINEDPAYAIEYDLGPFLSELTNRVESGELGLKDQICNKVLKQKQVLNDKMNTSLLVEQKKDYLSEKDKLTSELNGLSIYREREKIEKEIEAHQVLIRSANSNIHSERMHLNNLKENLERIRSVLLLDVRHFFGDKTDVKY
;
A
#
# COMPACT_ATOMS: atom_id res chain seq x y z
N MET A 1 -10.93 -65.45 -52.46
CA MET A 1 -10.47 -64.15 -51.90
C MET A 1 -11.59 -63.42 -51.16
N GLU A 2 -12.88 -63.70 -51.42
CA GLU A 2 -14.04 -63.07 -50.75
C GLU A 2 -14.15 -63.28 -49.22
N GLY A 3 -13.58 -64.36 -48.67
CA GLY A 3 -13.67 -64.66 -47.23
C GLY A 3 -12.87 -63.70 -46.33
N ASN A 4 -11.74 -63.17 -46.81
CA ASN A 4 -10.88 -62.27 -46.03
C ASN A 4 -11.46 -60.85 -46.00
N GLU A 5 -11.95 -60.35 -47.13
CA GLU A 5 -12.60 -59.03 -47.24
C GLU A 5 -13.85 -58.93 -46.35
N ARG A 6 -14.60 -60.03 -46.24
CA ARG A 6 -15.77 -60.10 -45.35
C ARG A 6 -15.40 -59.99 -43.88
N ILE A 7 -14.28 -60.58 -43.46
CA ILE A 7 -13.77 -60.51 -42.08
C ILE A 7 -13.25 -59.10 -41.80
N GLU A 8 -12.49 -58.50 -42.72
CA GLU A 8 -11.97 -57.14 -42.59
C GLU A 8 -13.09 -56.10 -42.42
N ASN A 9 -14.17 -56.20 -43.20
CA ASN A 9 -15.32 -55.31 -43.08
C ASN A 9 -16.05 -55.46 -41.74
N LEU A 10 -16.18 -56.69 -41.21
CA LEU A 10 -16.76 -56.91 -39.88
C LEU A 10 -15.86 -56.37 -38.76
N MET A 11 -14.54 -56.46 -38.91
CA MET A 11 -13.58 -55.87 -37.96
C MET A 11 -13.68 -54.34 -37.96
N LYS A 12 -13.81 -53.71 -39.13
CA LYS A 12 -14.02 -52.27 -39.27
C LYS A 12 -15.31 -51.81 -38.57
N ILE A 13 -16.43 -52.50 -38.80
CA ILE A 13 -17.71 -52.22 -38.12
C ILE A 13 -17.56 -52.35 -36.59
N ALA A 14 -16.87 -53.39 -36.11
CA ALA A 14 -16.63 -53.59 -34.68
C ALA A 14 -15.77 -52.47 -34.07
N GLU A 15 -14.75 -52.00 -34.79
CA GLU A 15 -13.92 -50.87 -34.40
C GLU A 15 -14.73 -49.57 -34.32
N GLU A 16 -15.57 -49.29 -35.31
CA GLU A 16 -16.45 -48.11 -35.34
C GLU A 16 -17.47 -48.11 -34.20
N VAL A 17 -18.06 -49.26 -33.87
CA VAL A 17 -18.94 -49.42 -32.69
C VAL A 17 -18.17 -49.13 -31.39
N SER A 18 -16.93 -49.61 -31.27
CA SER A 18 -16.06 -49.31 -30.12
C SER A 18 -15.78 -47.81 -30.02
N ASN A 19 -15.49 -47.15 -31.15
CA ASN A 19 -15.23 -45.72 -31.22
C ASN A 19 -16.46 -44.89 -30.81
N VAL A 20 -17.66 -45.27 -31.24
CA VAL A 20 -18.92 -44.63 -30.79
C VAL A 20 -19.03 -44.68 -29.26
N LYS A 21 -18.81 -45.86 -28.66
CA LYS A 21 -18.89 -46.04 -27.21
C LYS A 21 -17.84 -45.22 -26.47
N ASN A 22 -16.62 -45.14 -27.00
CA ASN A 22 -15.54 -44.34 -26.43
C ASN A 22 -15.88 -42.85 -26.44
N ILE A 23 -16.34 -42.32 -27.58
CA ILE A 23 -16.76 -40.91 -27.68
C ILE A 23 -17.91 -40.60 -26.74
N GLN A 24 -18.93 -41.47 -26.64
CA GLN A 24 -20.01 -41.29 -25.68
C GLN A 24 -19.53 -41.25 -24.23
N ASN A 25 -18.54 -42.06 -23.87
CA ASN A 25 -17.93 -42.03 -22.54
C ASN A 25 -17.15 -40.73 -22.29
N GLU A 26 -16.37 -40.27 -23.27
CA GLU A 26 -15.67 -38.97 -23.16
C GLU A 26 -16.65 -37.80 -23.07
N MET A 27 -17.77 -37.82 -23.81
CA MET A 27 -18.82 -36.82 -23.69
C MET A 27 -19.43 -36.79 -22.28
N LYS A 28 -19.64 -37.96 -21.65
CA LYS A 28 -20.10 -38.02 -20.25
C LYS A 28 -19.08 -37.40 -19.30
N LYS A 29 -17.81 -37.73 -19.44
CA LYS A 29 -16.73 -37.13 -18.63
C LYS A 29 -16.65 -35.61 -18.81
N SER A 30 -16.70 -35.14 -20.05
CA SER A 30 -16.71 -33.73 -20.40
C SER A 30 -17.91 -32.99 -19.80
N THR A 31 -19.10 -33.62 -19.83
CA THR A 31 -20.31 -33.07 -19.19
C THR A 31 -20.15 -32.96 -17.67
N ILE A 32 -19.60 -33.97 -17.00
CA ILE A 32 -19.32 -33.92 -15.55
C ILE A 32 -18.32 -32.80 -15.24
N LYS A 33 -17.25 -32.69 -16.02
CA LYS A 33 -16.23 -31.64 -15.86
C LYS A 33 -16.83 -30.24 -16.05
N LEU A 34 -17.77 -30.06 -16.98
CA LEU A 34 -18.49 -28.79 -17.13
C LEU A 34 -19.30 -28.43 -15.88
N LEU A 35 -20.01 -29.40 -15.29
CA LEU A 35 -20.75 -29.17 -14.05
C LEU A 35 -19.81 -28.76 -12.91
N GLU A 36 -18.68 -29.45 -12.74
CA GLU A 36 -17.68 -29.09 -11.72
C GLU A 36 -17.08 -27.69 -11.93
N LEU A 37 -16.88 -27.29 -13.19
CA LEU A 37 -16.37 -25.96 -13.53
C LEU A 37 -17.42 -24.86 -13.31
N ASP A 38 -18.68 -25.12 -13.65
CA ASP A 38 -19.81 -24.21 -13.40
C ASP A 38 -20.02 -24.02 -11.89
N GLU A 39 -19.94 -25.09 -11.08
CA GLU A 39 -19.99 -25.01 -9.62
C GLU A 39 -18.85 -24.15 -9.04
N LYS A 40 -17.61 -24.36 -9.52
CA LYS A 40 -16.46 -23.54 -9.12
C LYS A 40 -16.63 -22.07 -9.49
N TYR A 41 -17.18 -21.80 -10.68
CA TYR A 41 -17.45 -20.45 -11.16
C TYR A 41 -18.48 -19.75 -10.27
N GLU A 42 -19.62 -20.38 -10.00
CA GLU A 42 -20.67 -19.79 -9.16
C GLU A 42 -20.23 -19.64 -7.70
N SER A 43 -19.46 -20.59 -7.15
CA SER A 43 -18.85 -20.44 -5.82
C SER A 43 -17.93 -19.23 -5.75
N ALA A 44 -16.96 -19.11 -6.68
CA ALA A 44 -16.01 -18.00 -6.68
C ALA A 44 -16.70 -16.65 -6.90
N LYS A 45 -17.77 -16.61 -7.70
CA LYS A 45 -18.59 -15.41 -7.92
C LYS A 45 -19.36 -15.01 -6.67
N LYS A 46 -19.90 -15.97 -5.91
CA LYS A 46 -20.54 -15.71 -4.62
C LYS A 46 -19.52 -15.16 -3.62
N ASP A 47 -18.38 -15.82 -3.47
CA ASP A 47 -17.32 -15.37 -2.55
C ASP A 47 -16.84 -13.95 -2.91
N LEU A 48 -16.65 -13.67 -4.20
CA LEU A 48 -16.33 -12.33 -4.69
C LEU A 48 -17.39 -11.29 -4.28
N SER A 49 -18.67 -11.63 -4.39
CA SER A 49 -19.76 -10.76 -3.93
C SER A 49 -19.68 -10.49 -2.43
N ASP A 50 -19.46 -11.54 -1.63
CA ASP A 50 -19.35 -11.44 -0.17
C ASP A 50 -18.15 -10.58 0.24
N TYR A 51 -16.99 -10.74 -0.40
CA TYR A 51 -15.82 -9.89 -0.15
C TYR A 51 -16.02 -8.43 -0.59
N ASN A 52 -16.71 -8.19 -1.71
CA ASN A 52 -17.06 -6.83 -2.11
C ASN A 52 -17.99 -6.16 -1.07
N LEU A 53 -18.96 -6.90 -0.54
CA LEU A 53 -19.82 -6.39 0.54
C LEU A 53 -19.01 -6.07 1.80
N LYS A 54 -18.10 -6.97 2.21
CA LYS A 54 -17.18 -6.71 3.34
C LYS A 54 -16.32 -5.47 3.12
N LEU A 55 -15.83 -5.24 1.89
CA LEU A 55 -15.06 -4.04 1.56
C LEU A 55 -15.90 -2.78 1.71
N VAL A 56 -17.15 -2.80 1.22
CA VAL A 56 -18.09 -1.67 1.37
C VAL A 56 -18.44 -1.43 2.84
N GLU A 57 -18.64 -2.48 3.63
CA GLU A 57 -18.88 -2.36 5.08
C GLU A 57 -17.66 -1.75 5.79
N LEU A 58 -16.45 -2.17 5.43
CA LEU A 58 -15.21 -1.61 5.96
C LEU A 58 -15.03 -0.13 5.56
N ASP A 59 -15.32 0.21 4.31
CA ASP A 59 -15.22 1.58 3.80
C ASP A 59 -16.20 2.54 4.47
N ASN A 60 -17.35 2.03 4.93
CA ASN A 60 -18.35 2.77 5.70
C ASN A 60 -18.23 2.54 7.21
N SER A 61 -17.18 1.85 7.67
CA SER A 61 -17.00 1.56 9.08
C SER A 61 -16.60 2.81 9.85
N ARG A 62 -17.12 2.92 11.07
CA ARG A 62 -16.70 3.94 12.03
C ARG A 62 -15.20 3.86 12.33
N GLU A 63 -14.62 2.66 12.28
CA GLU A 63 -13.20 2.46 12.53
C GLU A 63 -12.32 3.11 11.45
N LEU A 64 -12.71 3.02 10.17
CA LEU A 64 -12.00 3.71 9.09
C LEU A 64 -12.16 5.24 9.20
N GLU A 65 -13.34 5.72 9.57
CA GLU A 65 -13.57 7.14 9.83
C GLU A 65 -12.68 7.64 10.99
N MET A 66 -12.66 6.92 12.11
CA MET A 66 -11.78 7.21 13.25
C MET A 66 -10.29 7.21 12.86
N THR A 67 -9.86 6.26 12.02
CA THR A 67 -8.49 6.19 11.51
C THR A 67 -8.12 7.46 10.74
N LYS A 68 -8.99 7.89 9.80
CA LYS A 68 -8.79 9.13 9.02
C LYS A 68 -8.78 10.37 9.92
N ASP A 69 -9.65 10.42 10.93
CA ASP A 69 -9.70 11.51 11.89
C ASP A 69 -8.42 11.61 12.72
N LEU A 70 -7.89 10.47 13.18
CA LEU A 70 -6.61 10.42 13.90
C LEU A 70 -5.46 10.90 13.02
N GLU A 71 -5.38 10.43 11.78
CA GLU A 71 -4.38 10.89 10.81
C GLU A 71 -4.44 12.40 10.56
N ASN A 72 -5.65 12.96 10.42
CA ASN A 72 -5.83 14.40 10.24
C ASN A 72 -5.40 15.18 11.50
N LYS A 73 -5.77 14.73 12.70
CA LYS A 73 -5.32 15.36 13.95
C LYS A 73 -3.81 15.31 14.11
N ILE A 74 -3.17 14.19 13.78
CA ILE A 74 -1.71 14.06 13.79
C ILE A 74 -1.07 15.06 12.81
N ARG A 75 -1.62 15.20 11.61
CA ARG A 75 -1.15 16.18 10.61
C ARG A 75 -1.28 17.63 11.08
N ASP A 76 -2.39 17.95 11.75
CA ASP A 76 -2.61 19.27 12.34
C ASP A 76 -1.58 19.55 13.45
N LEU A 77 -1.30 18.57 14.31
CA LEU A 77 -0.25 18.69 15.33
C LEU A 77 1.14 18.87 14.71
N ASP A 78 1.46 18.14 13.64
CA ASP A 78 2.72 18.33 12.91
C ASP A 78 2.87 19.74 12.35
N THR A 79 1.78 20.32 11.85
CA THR A 79 1.75 21.71 11.37
C THR A 79 2.00 22.68 12.53
N LYS A 80 1.30 22.52 13.66
CA LYS A 80 1.51 23.35 14.85
C LYS A 80 2.93 23.25 15.41
N ILE A 81 3.51 22.06 15.45
CA ILE A 81 4.89 21.84 15.87
C ILE A 81 5.86 22.53 14.91
N ALA A 82 5.62 22.44 13.60
CA ALA A 82 6.43 23.12 12.60
C ALA A 82 6.37 24.66 12.74
N ASP A 83 5.18 25.21 12.99
CA ASP A 83 4.98 26.63 13.24
C ASP A 83 5.73 27.12 14.47
N ILE A 84 5.67 26.38 15.58
CA ILE A 84 6.46 26.69 16.79
C ILE A 84 7.96 26.64 16.48
N ARG A 85 8.43 25.65 15.73
CA ARG A 85 9.86 25.58 15.34
C ARG A 85 10.26 26.76 14.46
N LEU A 86 9.39 27.21 13.57
CA LEU A 86 9.62 28.39 12.74
C LEU A 86 9.69 29.67 13.58
N GLU A 87 8.77 29.82 14.53
CA GLU A 87 8.75 30.94 15.47
C GLU A 87 10.02 30.97 16.34
N ALA A 88 10.41 29.83 16.90
CA ALA A 88 11.66 29.69 17.65
C ALA A 88 12.88 30.09 16.82
N ARG A 89 12.96 29.69 15.55
CA ARG A 89 14.03 30.12 14.62
C ARG A 89 14.03 31.62 14.36
N ARG A 90 12.85 32.24 14.26
CA ARG A 90 12.73 33.70 14.08
C ARG A 90 13.33 34.47 15.26
N LEU A 91 13.26 33.93 16.48
CA LEU A 91 13.87 34.55 17.66
C LEU A 91 15.40 34.69 17.56
N PHE A 92 16.09 33.77 16.87
CA PHE A 92 17.55 33.83 16.70
C PHE A 92 18.01 34.59 15.46
N THR A 93 17.09 34.88 14.52
CA THR A 93 17.44 35.54 13.25
C THR A 93 18.13 36.89 13.46
N PRO A 94 17.69 37.77 14.38
CA PRO A 94 18.38 39.04 14.66
C PRO A 94 19.77 38.87 15.29
N LEU A 95 20.06 37.72 15.89
CA LEU A 95 21.35 37.41 16.54
C LEU A 95 22.37 36.80 15.58
N SER A 96 21.92 36.26 14.44
CA SER A 96 22.73 35.51 13.46
C SER A 96 24.12 36.10 13.18
N LYS A 97 24.20 37.41 12.92
CA LYS A 97 25.47 38.06 12.60
C LYS A 97 26.45 38.08 13.77
N ALA A 98 25.95 38.32 14.99
CA ALA A 98 26.76 38.38 16.18
C ALA A 98 27.25 36.98 16.57
N ILE A 99 26.35 35.99 16.51
CA ILE A 99 26.65 34.57 16.71
C ILE A 99 27.74 34.09 15.74
N SER A 100 27.62 34.39 14.44
CA SER A 100 28.66 34.04 13.46
C SER A 100 30.00 34.75 13.71
N ARG A 101 30.01 35.94 14.34
CA ARG A 101 31.26 36.62 14.71
C ARG A 101 31.92 35.95 15.92
N MET A 102 31.13 35.64 16.94
CA MET A 102 31.59 34.89 18.11
C MET A 102 32.20 33.55 17.70
N GLU A 103 31.52 32.79 16.85
CA GLU A 103 32.01 31.50 16.34
C GLU A 103 33.36 31.64 15.61
N LYS A 104 33.49 32.66 14.76
CA LYS A 104 34.75 32.90 14.03
C LYS A 104 35.89 33.31 14.94
N GLN A 105 35.62 34.12 15.96
CA GLN A 105 36.65 34.54 16.92
C GLN A 105 37.08 33.40 17.83
N ASP A 106 36.15 32.52 18.22
CA ASP A 106 36.44 31.29 18.96
C ASP A 106 37.31 30.32 18.15
N LYS A 107 36.92 30.06 16.89
CA LYS A 107 37.69 29.20 15.97
C LYS A 107 39.10 29.69 15.68
N ASN A 108 39.32 31.00 15.72
CA ASN A 108 40.62 31.63 15.48
C ASN A 108 41.39 31.92 16.77
N GLU A 109 40.91 31.44 17.93
CA GLU A 109 41.52 31.64 19.24
C GLU A 109 41.70 33.12 19.65
N ILE A 110 40.95 34.03 18.99
CA ILE A 110 40.94 35.46 19.32
C ILE A 110 40.15 35.69 20.62
N TYR A 111 39.03 34.96 20.78
CA TYR A 111 38.22 34.95 22.00
C TYR A 111 37.69 33.54 22.21
N VAL A 112 38.26 32.84 23.19
CA VAL A 112 37.92 31.45 23.52
C VAL A 112 36.65 31.42 24.37
N LEU A 113 35.59 30.80 23.84
CA LEU A 113 34.33 30.58 24.55
C LEU A 113 34.48 29.45 25.57
N SER A 114 33.74 29.54 26.68
CA SER A 114 33.59 28.42 27.62
C SER A 114 32.95 27.21 26.93
N LEU A 115 33.14 26.02 27.50
CA LEU A 115 32.57 24.79 26.96
C LEU A 115 31.04 24.88 26.86
N GLU A 116 30.38 25.38 27.91
CA GLU A 116 28.92 25.60 27.97
C GLU A 116 28.44 26.54 26.85
N ASN A 117 29.15 27.66 26.64
CA ASN A 117 28.79 28.61 25.58
C ASN A 117 29.03 28.04 24.17
N ARG A 118 30.02 27.14 24.00
CA ARG A 118 30.25 26.43 22.74
C ARG A 118 29.14 25.42 22.45
N GLU A 119 28.64 24.73 23.47
CA GLU A 119 27.51 23.80 23.32
C GLU A 119 26.23 24.53 22.91
N ILE A 120 25.91 25.65 23.56
CA ILE A 120 24.76 26.49 23.17
C ILE A 120 24.95 27.07 21.77
N LEU A 121 26.14 27.58 21.45
CA LEU A 121 26.45 28.09 20.11
C LEU A 121 26.26 27.02 19.03
N LYS A 122 26.71 25.79 19.29
CA LYS A 122 26.52 24.65 18.41
C LYS A 122 25.03 24.32 18.24
N ALA A 123 24.28 24.25 19.34
CA ALA A 123 22.84 24.00 19.31
C ALA A 123 22.09 25.06 18.49
N ILE A 124 22.41 26.34 18.65
CA ILE A 124 21.81 27.43 17.87
C ILE A 124 22.14 27.28 16.38
N ASN A 125 23.38 26.93 16.03
CA ASN A 125 23.78 26.77 14.63
C ASN A 125 23.16 25.54 13.96
N GLU A 126 22.94 24.45 14.70
CA GLU A 126 22.36 23.20 14.17
C GLU A 126 20.83 23.26 14.07
N ASP A 127 20.14 23.60 15.16
CA ASP A 127 18.69 23.83 15.14
C ASP A 127 18.32 24.89 16.19
N PRO A 128 18.14 26.17 15.78
CA PRO A 128 17.74 27.23 16.69
C PRO A 128 16.43 26.94 17.42
N ALA A 129 15.55 26.12 16.83
CA ALA A 129 14.29 25.72 17.46
C ALA A 129 14.48 24.76 18.64
N TYR A 130 15.63 24.09 18.72
CA TYR A 130 16.00 23.25 19.85
C TYR A 130 16.81 24.03 20.89
N ALA A 131 17.55 25.06 20.46
CA ALA A 131 18.34 25.90 21.35
C ALA A 131 17.51 26.61 22.44
N ILE A 132 16.23 26.91 22.19
CA ILE A 132 15.34 27.52 23.20
C ILE A 132 15.06 26.61 24.42
N GLU A 133 15.37 25.31 24.33
CA GLU A 133 15.18 24.35 25.43
C GLU A 133 16.34 24.42 26.45
N TYR A 134 17.44 25.08 26.11
CA TYR A 134 18.60 25.27 26.99
C TYR A 134 18.47 26.53 27.85
N ASP A 135 19.22 26.60 28.95
CA ASP A 135 19.42 27.86 29.66
C ASP A 135 20.31 28.81 28.83
N LEU A 136 19.67 29.75 28.14
CA LEU A 136 20.34 30.74 27.31
C LEU A 136 21.00 31.87 28.12
N GLY A 137 20.72 31.98 29.43
CA GLY A 137 21.15 33.10 30.26
C GLY A 137 22.67 33.39 30.22
N PRO A 138 23.53 32.39 30.45
CA PRO A 138 24.99 32.57 30.38
C PRO A 138 25.46 33.00 28.99
N PHE A 139 24.96 32.34 27.94
CA PHE A 139 25.33 32.65 26.56
C PHE A 139 24.89 34.05 26.12
N LEU A 140 23.66 34.44 26.46
CA LEU A 140 23.13 35.78 26.14
C LEU A 140 23.87 36.88 26.90
N SER A 141 24.31 36.61 28.13
CA SER A 141 25.11 37.56 28.91
C SER A 141 26.47 37.77 28.26
N GLU A 142 27.16 36.69 27.89
CA GLU A 142 28.43 36.75 27.16
C GLU A 142 28.27 37.49 25.82
N LEU A 143 27.28 37.12 25.01
CA LEU A 143 26.96 37.80 23.75
C LEU A 143 26.75 39.30 23.95
N THR A 144 26.06 39.71 25.01
CA THR A 144 25.81 41.12 25.32
C THR A 144 27.11 41.85 25.62
N ASN A 145 27.93 41.31 26.52
CA ASN A 145 29.18 41.95 26.94
C ASN A 145 30.06 42.26 25.72
N ARG A 146 30.14 41.33 24.77
CA ARG A 146 30.95 41.46 23.56
C ARG A 146 30.37 42.42 22.51
N VAL A 147 29.03 42.58 22.50
CA VAL A 147 28.36 43.59 21.68
C VAL A 147 28.61 44.99 22.24
N GLU A 148 28.48 45.15 23.56
CA GLU A 148 28.63 46.45 24.23
C GLU A 148 30.10 46.91 24.29
N SER A 149 31.06 45.99 24.44
CA SER A 149 32.49 46.30 24.41
C SER A 149 33.03 46.59 22.99
N GLY A 150 32.23 46.34 21.96
CA GLY A 150 32.63 46.53 20.56
C GLY A 150 33.55 45.45 20.00
N GLU A 151 33.88 44.41 20.78
CA GLU A 151 34.76 43.31 20.39
C GLU A 151 34.32 42.55 19.14
N LEU A 152 33.00 42.51 18.87
CA LEU A 152 32.45 41.84 17.70
C LEU A 152 32.57 42.66 16.40
N GLY A 153 32.99 43.94 16.48
CA GLY A 153 33.13 44.83 15.32
C GLY A 153 31.83 44.98 14.52
N LEU A 154 30.70 45.02 15.22
CA LEU A 154 29.36 45.15 14.63
C LEU A 154 29.00 46.63 14.44
N LYS A 155 28.16 46.92 13.44
CA LYS A 155 27.59 48.27 13.26
C LYS A 155 26.55 48.54 14.34
N ASP A 156 26.40 49.79 14.77
CA ASP A 156 25.45 50.21 15.82
C ASP A 156 24.01 49.70 15.59
N GLN A 157 23.54 49.73 14.35
CA GLN A 157 22.22 49.20 14.00
C GLN A 157 22.06 47.71 14.32
N ILE A 158 23.13 46.92 14.14
CA ILE A 158 23.13 45.49 14.45
C ILE A 158 23.24 45.30 15.97
N CYS A 159 24.10 46.06 16.66
CA CYS A 159 24.19 46.04 18.12
C CYS A 159 22.82 46.30 18.77
N ASN A 160 22.12 47.34 18.33
CA ASN A 160 20.78 47.67 18.82
C ASN A 160 19.75 46.56 18.57
N LYS A 161 19.82 45.86 17.43
CA LYS A 161 18.94 44.71 17.15
C LYS A 161 19.23 43.55 18.10
N VAL A 162 20.51 43.26 18.34
CA VAL A 162 20.94 42.19 19.24
C VAL A 162 20.50 42.47 20.68
N LEU A 163 20.71 43.70 21.17
CA LEU A 163 20.32 44.09 22.53
C LEU A 163 18.80 44.05 22.74
N LYS A 164 18.01 44.47 21.74
CA LYS A 164 16.55 44.31 21.78
C LYS A 164 16.14 42.84 21.77
N GLN A 165 16.76 42.01 20.93
CA GLN A 165 16.42 40.59 20.86
C GLN A 165 16.81 39.82 22.12
N LYS A 166 17.89 40.23 22.80
CA LYS A 166 18.24 39.71 24.14
C LYS A 166 17.08 39.88 25.11
N GLN A 167 16.43 41.05 25.14
CA GLN A 167 15.29 41.28 26.02
C GLN A 167 14.14 40.31 25.73
N VAL A 168 13.86 40.05 24.44
CA VAL A 168 12.84 39.09 24.02
C VAL A 168 13.18 37.65 24.43
N LEU A 169 14.44 37.23 24.29
CA LEU A 169 14.88 35.89 24.68
C LEU A 169 15.01 35.71 26.20
N ASN A 170 15.33 36.79 26.93
CA ASN A 170 15.35 36.82 28.39
C ASN A 170 13.94 36.90 29.00
N ASP A 171 12.93 37.30 28.22
CA ASP A 171 11.54 37.17 28.63
C ASP A 171 11.17 35.69 28.63
N LYS A 172 11.47 35.05 29.77
CA LYS A 172 11.25 33.63 30.03
C LYS A 172 9.81 33.22 29.75
N MET A 173 8.84 34.12 29.84
CA MET A 173 7.43 33.80 29.62
C MET A 173 7.18 33.34 28.18
N ASN A 174 7.74 34.03 27.19
CA ASN A 174 7.50 33.71 25.77
C ASN A 174 8.28 32.47 25.31
N THR A 175 9.54 32.34 25.73
CA THR A 175 10.36 31.18 25.38
C THR A 175 9.88 29.91 26.08
N SER A 176 9.50 29.97 27.36
CA SER A 176 8.95 28.83 28.09
C SER A 176 7.60 28.39 27.52
N LEU A 177 6.73 29.34 27.12
CA LEU A 177 5.45 29.03 26.49
C LEU A 177 5.64 28.23 25.19
N LEU A 178 6.57 28.62 24.32
CA LEU A 178 6.86 27.88 23.08
C LEU A 178 7.36 26.46 23.36
N VAL A 179 8.23 26.30 24.37
CA VAL A 179 8.75 24.99 24.77
C VAL A 179 7.64 24.11 25.35
N GLU A 180 6.80 24.65 26.23
CA GLU A 180 5.67 23.93 26.83
C GLU A 180 4.65 23.51 25.76
N GLN A 181 4.23 24.43 24.89
CA GLN A 181 3.29 24.13 23.81
C GLN A 181 3.82 23.04 22.87
N LYS A 182 5.10 23.12 22.49
CA LYS A 182 5.73 22.09 21.66
C LYS A 182 5.71 20.73 22.35
N LYS A 183 6.03 20.69 23.64
CA LYS A 183 6.03 19.47 24.45
C LYS A 183 4.63 18.87 24.55
N ASP A 184 3.61 19.71 24.76
CA ASP A 184 2.22 19.29 24.82
C ASP A 184 1.76 18.70 23.47
N TYR A 185 2.04 19.37 22.35
CA TYR A 185 1.71 18.85 21.03
C TYR A 185 2.45 17.57 20.68
N LEU A 186 3.72 17.43 21.06
CA LEU A 186 4.46 16.18 20.88
C LEU A 186 3.84 15.04 21.71
N SER A 187 3.50 15.30 22.97
CA SER A 187 2.85 14.31 23.83
C SER A 187 1.47 13.89 23.31
N GLU A 188 0.68 14.84 22.82
CA GLU A 188 -0.60 14.56 22.19
C GLU A 188 -0.42 13.73 20.90
N LYS A 189 0.56 14.10 20.07
CA LYS A 189 0.89 13.38 18.84
C LYS A 189 1.27 11.93 19.14
N ASP A 190 2.11 11.68 20.14
CA ASP A 190 2.54 10.33 20.51
C ASP A 190 1.35 9.46 20.97
N LYS A 191 0.40 10.05 21.71
CA LYS A 191 -0.84 9.36 22.12
C LYS A 191 -1.69 8.99 20.91
N LEU A 192 -1.98 9.94 20.01
CA LEU A 192 -2.79 9.70 18.82
C LEU A 192 -2.10 8.71 17.86
N THR A 193 -0.77 8.78 17.73
CA THR A 193 0.00 7.83 16.91
C THR A 193 -0.06 6.42 17.48
N SER A 194 -0.01 6.28 18.80
CA SER A 194 -0.16 4.99 19.47
C SER A 194 -1.57 4.40 19.28
N GLU A 195 -2.60 5.24 19.37
CA GLU A 195 -3.98 4.86 19.10
C GLU A 195 -4.15 4.41 17.63
N LEU A 196 -3.64 5.20 16.68
CA LEU A 196 -3.67 4.88 15.26
C LEU A 196 -2.96 3.56 14.94
N ASN A 197 -1.79 3.32 15.54
CA ASN A 197 -1.04 2.07 15.37
C ASN A 197 -1.76 0.85 15.97
N GLY A 198 -2.69 1.07 16.90
CA GLY A 198 -3.54 0.03 17.45
C GLY A 198 -4.64 -0.44 16.48
N LEU A 199 -4.96 0.35 15.45
CA LEU A 199 -5.99 0.03 14.47
C LEU A 199 -5.43 -0.88 13.35
N SER A 200 -6.16 -1.95 13.02
CA SER A 200 -5.78 -2.91 11.97
C SER A 200 -6.47 -2.67 10.63
N ILE A 201 -7.26 -1.60 10.52
CA ILE A 201 -8.22 -1.39 9.42
C ILE A 201 -7.58 -1.44 8.02
N TYR A 202 -6.39 -0.86 7.84
CA TYR A 202 -5.71 -0.89 6.53
C TYR A 202 -5.17 -2.28 6.18
N ARG A 203 -4.74 -3.07 7.18
CA ARG A 203 -4.32 -4.46 6.96
C ARG A 203 -5.51 -5.35 6.62
N GLU A 204 -6.66 -5.09 7.23
CA GLU A 204 -7.90 -5.79 6.92
C GLU A 204 -8.38 -5.47 5.52
N ARG A 205 -8.38 -4.19 5.15
CA ARG A 205 -8.67 -3.74 3.79
C ARG A 205 -7.77 -4.40 2.76
N GLU A 206 -6.45 -4.38 2.97
CA GLU A 206 -5.48 -5.01 2.06
C GLU A 206 -5.74 -6.52 1.89
N LYS A 207 -6.12 -7.21 2.97
CA LYS A 207 -6.50 -8.64 2.89
C LYS A 207 -7.74 -8.84 2.03
N ILE A 208 -8.79 -8.04 2.26
CA ILE A 208 -10.03 -8.13 1.48
C ILE A 208 -9.76 -7.85 -0.01
N GLU A 209 -8.98 -6.83 -0.32
CA GLU A 209 -8.60 -6.49 -1.70
C GLU A 209 -7.84 -7.64 -2.37
N LYS A 210 -6.91 -8.31 -1.67
CA LYS A 210 -6.21 -9.51 -2.19
C LYS A 210 -7.14 -10.68 -2.46
N GLU A 211 -8.11 -10.95 -1.58
CA GLU A 211 -9.10 -12.01 -1.79
C GLU A 211 -10.01 -11.70 -2.99
N ILE A 212 -10.43 -10.43 -3.15
CA ILE A 212 -11.17 -9.97 -4.33
C ILE A 212 -10.38 -10.24 -5.61
N GLU A 213 -9.10 -9.87 -5.66
CA GLU A 213 -8.23 -10.14 -6.81
C GLU A 213 -8.10 -11.65 -7.10
N ALA A 214 -7.88 -12.46 -6.06
CA ALA A 214 -7.76 -13.91 -6.18
C ALA A 214 -9.03 -14.53 -6.78
N HIS A 215 -10.21 -14.16 -6.27
CA HIS A 215 -11.49 -14.65 -6.79
C HIS A 215 -11.78 -14.18 -8.22
N GLN A 216 -11.40 -12.94 -8.58
CA GLN A 216 -11.49 -12.49 -9.96
C GLN A 216 -10.64 -13.34 -10.92
N VAL A 217 -9.42 -13.70 -10.51
CA VAL A 217 -8.55 -14.60 -11.29
C VAL A 217 -9.17 -15.98 -11.43
N LEU A 218 -9.72 -16.55 -10.35
CA LEU A 218 -10.41 -17.84 -10.38
C LEU A 218 -11.61 -17.83 -11.34
N ILE A 219 -12.43 -16.78 -11.31
CA ILE A 219 -13.58 -16.62 -12.20
C ILE A 219 -13.14 -16.58 -13.66
N ARG A 220 -12.10 -15.80 -14.00
CA ARG A 220 -11.57 -15.73 -15.37
C ARG A 220 -11.06 -17.09 -15.84
N SER A 221 -10.31 -17.79 -14.99
CA SER A 221 -9.77 -19.13 -15.29
C SER A 221 -10.89 -20.15 -15.49
N ALA A 222 -11.86 -20.20 -14.57
CA ALA A 222 -13.01 -21.09 -14.67
C ALA A 222 -13.81 -20.83 -15.96
N ASN A 223 -14.08 -19.57 -16.29
CA ASN A 223 -14.82 -19.21 -17.50
C ASN A 223 -14.07 -19.62 -18.79
N SER A 224 -12.74 -19.44 -18.83
CA SER A 224 -11.90 -19.91 -19.94
C SER A 224 -11.95 -21.44 -20.07
N ASN A 225 -11.89 -22.16 -18.95
CA ASN A 225 -11.96 -23.62 -18.95
C ASN A 225 -13.33 -24.13 -19.37
N ILE A 226 -14.41 -23.50 -18.91
CA ILE A 226 -15.79 -23.79 -19.35
C ILE A 226 -15.91 -23.61 -20.86
N HIS A 227 -15.39 -22.51 -21.40
CA HIS A 227 -15.41 -22.27 -22.85
C HIS A 227 -14.66 -23.35 -23.63
N SER A 228 -13.43 -23.67 -23.23
CA SER A 228 -12.61 -24.72 -23.86
C SER A 228 -13.30 -26.09 -23.80
N GLU A 229 -13.86 -26.45 -22.66
CA GLU A 229 -14.54 -27.72 -22.47
C GLU A 229 -15.85 -27.80 -23.27
N ARG A 230 -16.60 -26.69 -23.40
CA ARG A 230 -17.76 -26.61 -24.30
C ARG A 230 -17.38 -26.84 -25.75
N MET A 231 -16.28 -26.25 -26.21
CA MET A 231 -15.75 -26.48 -27.56
C MET A 231 -15.34 -27.94 -27.75
N HIS A 232 -14.67 -28.54 -26.77
CA HIS A 232 -14.33 -29.96 -26.80
C HIS A 232 -15.57 -30.86 -26.89
N LEU A 233 -16.59 -30.60 -26.08
CA LEU A 233 -17.84 -31.34 -26.10
C LEU A 233 -18.57 -31.23 -27.45
N ASN A 234 -18.57 -30.04 -28.07
CA ASN A 234 -19.14 -29.85 -29.40
C ASN A 234 -18.37 -30.63 -30.47
N ASN A 235 -17.03 -30.61 -30.43
CA ASN A 235 -16.21 -31.42 -31.33
C ASN A 235 -16.47 -32.92 -31.15
N LEU A 236 -16.68 -33.40 -29.92
CA LEU A 236 -17.06 -34.79 -29.66
C LEU A 236 -18.43 -35.13 -30.25
N LYS A 237 -19.41 -34.22 -30.17
CA LYS A 237 -20.74 -34.39 -30.79
C LYS A 237 -20.65 -34.50 -32.31
N GLU A 238 -19.93 -33.59 -32.95
CA GLU A 238 -19.72 -33.62 -34.41
C GLU A 238 -19.01 -34.91 -34.86
N ASN A 239 -17.99 -35.33 -34.13
CA ASN A 239 -17.29 -36.58 -34.39
C ASN A 239 -18.20 -37.81 -34.21
N LEU A 240 -19.04 -37.81 -33.17
CA LEU A 240 -20.00 -38.88 -32.93
C LEU A 240 -21.00 -39.00 -34.09
N GLU A 241 -21.55 -37.87 -34.57
CA GLU A 241 -22.47 -37.84 -35.71
C GLU A 241 -21.81 -38.36 -36.99
N ARG A 242 -20.55 -37.97 -37.24
CA ARG A 242 -19.77 -38.46 -38.38
C ARG A 242 -19.56 -39.97 -38.33
N ILE A 243 -19.10 -40.51 -37.20
CA ILE A 243 -18.84 -41.96 -37.06
C ILE A 243 -20.15 -42.74 -37.13
N ARG A 244 -21.23 -42.25 -36.51
CA ARG A 244 -22.54 -42.90 -36.61
C ARG A 244 -23.04 -42.98 -38.05
N SER A 245 -22.83 -41.93 -38.84
CA SER A 245 -23.21 -41.89 -40.25
C SER A 245 -22.40 -42.90 -41.08
N VAL A 246 -21.09 -42.98 -40.87
CA VAL A 246 -20.22 -43.97 -41.54
C VAL A 246 -20.63 -45.40 -41.15
N LEU A 247 -20.78 -45.66 -39.85
CA LEU A 247 -21.17 -46.97 -39.34
C LEU A 247 -22.52 -47.43 -39.89
N LEU A 248 -23.50 -46.51 -40.02
CA LEU A 248 -24.79 -46.84 -40.62
C LEU A 248 -24.66 -47.22 -42.10
N LEU A 249 -23.83 -46.50 -42.86
CA LEU A 249 -23.56 -46.81 -44.27
C LEU A 249 -22.87 -48.18 -44.41
N ASP A 250 -21.85 -48.44 -43.59
CA ASP A 250 -21.09 -49.69 -43.60
C ASP A 250 -21.96 -50.89 -43.20
N VAL A 251 -22.81 -50.74 -42.18
CA VAL A 251 -23.77 -51.76 -41.76
C VAL A 251 -24.81 -52.02 -42.85
N ARG A 252 -25.35 -50.98 -43.51
CA ARG A 252 -26.32 -51.15 -44.60
C ARG A 252 -25.69 -51.77 -45.85
N HIS A 253 -24.46 -51.39 -46.17
CA HIS A 253 -23.71 -52.01 -47.26
C HIS A 253 -23.52 -53.52 -47.03
N PHE A 254 -23.24 -53.93 -45.80
CA PHE A 254 -22.94 -55.33 -45.47
C PHE A 254 -24.18 -56.20 -45.17
N PHE A 255 -25.19 -55.64 -44.51
CA PHE A 255 -26.38 -56.36 -44.03
C PHE A 255 -27.67 -56.00 -44.77
N GLY A 256 -27.63 -55.07 -45.72
CA GLY A 256 -28.76 -54.60 -46.53
C GLY A 256 -29.40 -53.31 -46.03
N ASP A 257 -30.02 -52.57 -46.95
CA ASP A 257 -30.53 -51.20 -46.73
C ASP A 257 -31.63 -51.08 -45.66
N LYS A 258 -32.27 -52.19 -45.29
CA LYS A 258 -33.30 -52.25 -44.23
C LYS A 258 -32.72 -52.43 -42.83
N THR A 259 -31.39 -52.53 -42.70
CA THR A 259 -30.72 -52.69 -41.41
C THR A 259 -30.50 -51.34 -40.73
N ASP A 260 -30.84 -51.27 -39.44
CA ASP A 260 -30.62 -50.10 -38.59
C ASP A 260 -29.68 -50.45 -37.42
N VAL A 261 -28.95 -49.43 -36.95
CA VAL A 261 -28.02 -49.55 -35.82
C VAL A 261 -28.66 -48.93 -34.59
N LYS A 262 -28.78 -49.72 -33.51
CA LYS A 262 -29.22 -49.21 -32.20
C LYS A 262 -27.99 -48.84 -31.36
N TYR A 263 -27.91 -47.57 -30.99
CA TYR A 263 -26.80 -47.00 -30.21
C TYR A 263 -27.05 -47.01 -28.71
#